data_AF-G4TSF7-F1
#
_entry.id   AF-G4TSF7-F1
#
_cell.length_a   1.000
_cell.length_b   1.000
_cell.length_c   1.000
_cell.angle_alpha   90.00
_cell.angle_beta   90.00
_cell.angle_gamma   90.00
#
_symmetry.space_group_name_H-M   'P 1'
#
loop_
_entity.id
_entity.type
_entity.pdbx_description
1 polymer ?
#
loop_
_entity_poly.entity_id
_entity_poly.type
_entity_poly.pdbx_seq_one_letter_code
_entity_poly.pdbx_strand_id
1 'polypeptide(L)'
;MRLGPQRALCALQRGRSVLLQHQSTATRTISSSARRQLEPTVGAGPKDDPQIGSYPRLEGRSNQERSATGFWDQQYRRNFGETLHEQDEALNMFSPDLPHANISPMSALTQASLAFAILGGVMVVLAYTRPEMPATRRTFPRDGLVDELGGWQPNKASLPNYISKHIDTIYQAKTESLDEH
;
A
#
# COMPACT_ATOMS: atom_id res chain seq x y z
N MET A 1 -46.98 0.99 -56.35
CA MET A 1 -47.64 2.31 -56.29
C MET A 1 -47.54 2.79 -54.83
N ARG A 2 -46.68 3.78 -54.53
CA ARG A 2 -47.06 5.16 -54.15
C ARG A 2 -48.14 5.16 -53.05
N LEU A 3 -47.92 5.61 -51.81
CA LEU A 3 -47.51 6.95 -51.38
C LEU A 3 -47.18 6.94 -49.87
N GLY A 4 -46.12 7.63 -49.43
CA GLY A 4 -46.17 8.38 -48.15
C GLY A 4 -46.76 9.78 -48.42
N PRO A 5 -46.59 10.82 -47.58
CA PRO A 5 -46.21 10.91 -46.15
C PRO A 5 -47.26 11.74 -45.36
N GLN A 6 -47.28 11.72 -44.02
CA GLN A 6 -47.72 12.90 -43.26
C GLN A 6 -46.89 13.11 -42.00
N ARG A 7 -46.22 14.27 -41.99
CA ARG A 7 -45.41 14.85 -40.93
C ARG A 7 -46.35 15.61 -40.01
N ALA A 8 -46.31 15.35 -38.70
CA ALA A 8 -46.84 16.27 -37.71
C ALA A 8 -45.66 16.90 -36.97
N LEU A 9 -45.34 18.13 -37.38
CA LEU A 9 -44.44 19.04 -36.68
C LEU A 9 -45.17 19.53 -35.43
N CYS A 10 -44.65 19.21 -34.25
CA CYS A 10 -45.00 19.94 -33.03
C CYS A 10 -43.76 20.69 -32.56
N ALA A 11 -43.80 22.00 -32.75
CA ALA A 11 -42.82 22.96 -32.25
C ALA A 11 -43.38 23.60 -30.97
N LEU A 12 -42.69 23.46 -29.84
CA LEU A 12 -42.81 24.35 -28.68
C LEU A 12 -41.58 24.10 -27.79
N GLN A 13 -40.51 24.88 -27.92
CA GLN A 13 -40.28 26.22 -27.37
C GLN A 13 -39.81 26.20 -25.90
N ARG A 14 -38.49 26.43 -25.78
CA ARG A 14 -37.77 27.25 -24.79
C ARG A 14 -37.84 26.86 -23.31
N GLY A 15 -36.69 26.38 -22.84
CA GLY A 15 -36.19 26.60 -21.48
C GLY A 15 -34.68 26.42 -21.44
N ARG A 16 -33.90 27.41 -21.91
CA ARG A 16 -32.45 27.47 -21.65
C ARG A 16 -32.26 28.16 -20.31
N SER A 17 -32.22 27.38 -19.24
CA SER A 17 -31.81 27.84 -17.92
C SER A 17 -30.29 28.04 -17.95
N VAL A 18 -29.84 29.28 -18.07
CA VAL A 18 -28.43 29.66 -17.92
C VAL A 18 -28.13 29.67 -16.42
N LEU A 19 -27.54 28.57 -15.92
CA LEU A 19 -26.94 28.56 -14.60
C LEU A 19 -25.59 29.29 -14.69
N LEU A 20 -25.56 30.46 -14.05
CA LEU A 20 -24.36 31.23 -13.77
C LEU A 20 -23.43 30.44 -12.83
N GLN A 21 -22.20 30.27 -13.32
CA GLN A 21 -20.92 30.21 -12.61
C GLN A 21 -20.92 29.85 -11.13
N HIS A 22 -20.13 28.82 -10.79
CA HIS A 22 -18.97 29.00 -9.90
C HIS A 22 -17.85 28.07 -10.40
N GLN A 23 -16.88 28.62 -11.14
CA GLN A 23 -15.62 27.94 -11.38
C GLN A 23 -14.74 28.16 -10.15
N SER A 24 -14.71 27.17 -9.25
CA SER A 24 -13.68 27.10 -8.22
C SER A 24 -12.40 26.58 -8.87
N THR A 25 -11.59 27.46 -9.45
CA THR A 25 -10.20 27.16 -9.80
C THR A 25 -9.39 27.02 -8.51
N ALA A 26 -9.47 25.85 -7.89
CA ALA A 26 -8.55 25.45 -6.84
C ALA A 26 -7.20 25.13 -7.50
N THR A 27 -6.23 26.03 -7.38
CA THR A 27 -4.84 25.78 -7.75
C THR A 27 -4.27 24.75 -6.78
N ARG A 28 -4.28 23.48 -7.18
CA ARG A 28 -3.49 22.43 -6.51
C ARG A 28 -2.01 22.72 -6.78
N THR A 29 -1.33 23.36 -5.84
CA THR A 29 0.13 23.31 -5.73
C THR A 29 0.52 21.87 -5.40
N ILE A 30 0.81 21.10 -6.43
CA ILE A 30 1.51 19.82 -6.28
C ILE A 30 2.94 20.19 -5.89
N SER A 31 3.22 20.16 -4.59
CA SER A 31 4.59 20.19 -4.10
C SER A 31 5.27 18.93 -4.61
N SER A 32 6.05 19.07 -5.69
CA SER A 32 6.89 18.01 -6.24
C SER A 32 8.04 17.76 -5.26
N SER A 33 7.74 17.05 -4.17
CA SER A 33 8.76 16.51 -3.30
C SER A 33 9.66 15.62 -4.16
N ALA A 34 10.92 16.03 -4.25
CA ALA A 34 11.96 15.41 -5.06
C ALA A 34 11.86 13.88 -5.01
N ARG A 35 11.42 13.30 -6.14
CA ARG A 35 11.61 11.90 -6.46
C ARG A 35 13.12 11.62 -6.42
N ARG A 36 13.64 11.11 -5.30
CA ARG A 36 14.76 10.17 -5.38
C ARG A 36 14.15 8.83 -5.77
N GLN A 37 13.82 8.69 -7.05
CA GLN A 37 13.76 7.35 -7.63
C GLN A 37 15.22 6.91 -7.72
N LEU A 38 15.56 5.79 -7.08
CA LEU A 38 16.63 4.94 -7.59
C LEU A 38 16.05 4.25 -8.82
N GLU A 39 15.82 5.01 -9.89
CA GLU A 39 15.73 4.41 -11.21
C GLU A 39 17.16 4.00 -11.59
N PRO A 40 17.42 2.74 -11.99
CA PRO A 40 18.53 2.52 -12.90
C PRO A 40 18.15 3.33 -14.14
N THR A 41 18.89 4.39 -14.41
CA THR A 41 18.67 5.31 -15.53
C THR A 41 18.68 4.52 -16.85
N VAL A 42 17.53 4.01 -17.26
CA VAL A 42 17.28 3.57 -18.63
C VAL A 42 16.89 4.81 -19.41
N GLY A 43 17.90 5.47 -20.00
CA GLY A 43 17.68 6.51 -20.99
C GLY A 43 17.99 7.94 -20.56
N ALA A 44 19.25 8.22 -20.20
CA ALA A 44 19.86 9.49 -20.53
C ALA A 44 21.26 9.19 -21.08
N GLY A 45 21.45 9.38 -22.40
CA GLY A 45 22.78 9.45 -23.00
C GLY A 45 23.66 10.50 -22.30
N PRO A 46 24.98 10.46 -22.52
CA PRO A 46 25.95 10.53 -21.45
C PRO A 46 25.94 11.86 -20.70
N LYS A 47 25.76 11.81 -19.39
CA LYS A 47 26.50 12.72 -18.52
C LYS A 47 27.93 12.21 -18.56
N ASP A 48 28.86 13.00 -19.07
CA ASP A 48 30.27 12.63 -19.04
C ASP A 48 30.70 12.50 -17.58
N ASP A 49 30.72 11.27 -17.07
CA ASP A 49 31.31 11.00 -15.77
C ASP A 49 32.82 11.27 -15.89
N PRO A 50 33.33 12.31 -15.20
CA PRO A 50 34.72 12.71 -15.29
C PRO A 50 35.68 11.64 -14.73
N GLN A 51 35.20 10.62 -14.02
CA GLN A 51 36.02 9.58 -13.40
C GLN A 51 36.36 8.41 -14.33
N ILE A 52 35.67 8.27 -15.47
CA ILE A 52 35.80 7.11 -16.38
C ILE A 52 37.11 7.13 -17.20
N GLY A 53 37.68 8.31 -17.46
CA GLY A 53 38.89 8.45 -18.26
C GLY A 53 38.71 7.97 -19.70
N SER A 54 39.58 7.06 -20.16
CA SER A 54 39.59 6.53 -21.55
C SER A 54 38.85 5.21 -21.73
N TYR A 55 38.08 4.76 -20.73
CA TYR A 55 37.31 3.53 -20.82
C TYR A 55 36.15 3.68 -21.84
N PRO A 56 35.84 2.67 -22.68
CA PRO A 56 34.77 2.78 -23.66
C PRO A 56 33.40 2.87 -22.97
N ARG A 57 32.55 3.77 -23.45
CA ARG A 57 31.19 3.94 -22.95
C ARG A 57 30.24 2.95 -23.62
N LEU A 58 29.78 1.98 -22.85
CA LEU A 58 28.84 0.96 -23.30
C LEU A 58 27.40 1.38 -23.02
N GLU A 59 26.44 0.65 -23.59
CA GLU A 59 25.03 0.82 -23.23
C GLU A 59 24.78 0.33 -21.80
N GLY A 60 24.05 1.12 -21.01
CA GLY A 60 23.66 0.79 -19.63
C GLY A 60 22.56 -0.27 -19.56
N ARG A 61 22.71 -1.36 -20.33
CA ARG A 61 21.75 -2.46 -20.42
C ARG A 61 22.15 -3.59 -19.48
N SER A 62 21.21 -4.06 -18.66
CA SER A 62 21.49 -5.19 -17.76
C SER A 62 21.74 -6.48 -18.53
N ASN A 63 22.65 -7.31 -18.02
CA ASN A 63 22.92 -8.65 -18.52
C ASN A 63 21.66 -9.55 -18.41
N GLN A 64 20.71 -9.21 -17.53
CA GLN A 64 19.43 -9.91 -17.38
C GLN A 64 18.57 -9.85 -18.65
N GLU A 65 18.70 -8.79 -19.47
CA GLU A 65 17.94 -8.65 -20.72
C GLU A 65 18.52 -9.46 -21.89
N ARG A 66 19.72 -10.04 -21.73
CA ARG A 66 20.35 -10.90 -22.74
C ARG A 66 19.64 -12.24 -22.84
N SER A 67 19.85 -12.96 -23.94
CA SER A 67 19.32 -14.31 -24.11
C SER A 67 19.79 -15.23 -22.98
N ALA A 68 18.96 -16.22 -22.61
CA ALA A 68 19.31 -17.12 -21.54
C ALA A 68 20.55 -17.98 -21.85
N THR A 69 20.83 -18.27 -23.13
CA THR A 69 21.88 -19.18 -23.59
C THR A 69 22.76 -18.56 -24.67
N GLY A 70 23.94 -19.15 -24.90
CA GLY A 70 24.84 -18.79 -26.00
C GLY A 70 26.07 -17.98 -25.57
N PHE A 71 26.42 -18.02 -24.29
CA PHE A 71 27.56 -17.29 -23.74
C PHE A 71 28.64 -18.26 -23.24
N TRP A 72 29.90 -17.82 -23.29
CA TRP A 72 31.01 -18.57 -22.70
C TRP A 72 30.84 -18.71 -21.17
N ASP A 73 30.50 -17.61 -20.49
CA ASP A 73 30.01 -17.62 -19.12
C ASP A 73 28.48 -17.58 -19.14
N GLN A 74 27.90 -18.75 -18.91
CA GLN A 74 26.47 -18.97 -18.93
C GLN A 74 25.76 -18.36 -17.70
N GLN A 75 26.46 -18.17 -16.58
CA GLN A 75 25.87 -17.62 -15.34
C GLN A 75 25.78 -16.10 -15.41
N TYR A 76 26.85 -15.43 -15.83
CA TYR A 76 26.86 -13.98 -15.99
C TYR A 76 26.26 -13.51 -17.33
N ARG A 77 26.05 -14.42 -18.30
CA ARG A 77 25.64 -14.13 -19.69
C ARG A 77 26.64 -13.24 -20.41
N ARG A 78 27.89 -13.69 -20.45
CA ARG A 78 29.07 -12.95 -20.91
C ARG A 78 30.01 -13.79 -21.78
N ASN A 79 30.64 -13.18 -22.77
CA ASN A 79 31.66 -13.82 -23.60
C ASN A 79 33.08 -13.46 -23.13
N PHE A 80 34.04 -14.35 -23.40
CA PHE A 80 35.44 -14.09 -23.06
C PHE A 80 35.99 -12.94 -23.90
N GLY A 81 36.66 -11.98 -23.26
CA GLY A 81 37.27 -10.82 -23.92
C GLY A 81 36.29 -9.69 -24.30
N GLU A 82 35.02 -9.79 -23.91
CA GLU A 82 34.08 -8.66 -24.07
C GLU A 82 34.45 -7.51 -23.11
N THR A 83 34.22 -6.27 -23.54
CA THR A 83 34.38 -5.10 -22.69
C THR A 83 33.23 -5.02 -21.70
N LEU A 84 33.55 -4.74 -20.43
CA LEU A 84 32.59 -4.71 -19.35
C LEU A 84 31.96 -3.33 -19.20
N HIS A 85 30.73 -3.21 -18.69
CA HIS A 85 30.17 -1.88 -18.39
C HIS A 85 30.90 -1.26 -17.18
N GLU A 86 31.05 0.07 -17.17
CA GLU A 86 31.69 0.79 -16.05
C GLU A 86 30.99 0.56 -14.69
N GLN A 87 29.71 0.22 -14.74
CA GLN A 87 28.82 -0.09 -13.62
C GLN A 87 28.33 -1.54 -13.66
N ASP A 88 29.20 -2.49 -14.01
CA ASP A 88 28.83 -3.91 -14.12
C ASP A 88 28.18 -4.46 -12.86
N GLU A 89 28.61 -4.03 -11.67
CA GLU A 89 28.04 -4.50 -10.40
C GLU A 89 26.55 -4.17 -10.24
N ALA A 90 26.07 -3.11 -10.90
CA ALA A 90 24.67 -2.70 -10.90
C ALA A 90 23.87 -3.28 -12.08
N LEU A 91 24.56 -3.75 -13.12
CA LEU A 91 23.96 -4.26 -14.37
C LEU A 91 24.15 -5.76 -14.58
N ASN A 92 24.85 -6.46 -13.68
CA ASN A 92 25.13 -7.88 -13.78
C ASN A 92 23.89 -8.74 -13.45
N MET A 93 24.07 -10.06 -13.55
CA MET A 93 23.00 -11.04 -13.27
C MET A 93 22.62 -11.10 -11.79
N PHE A 94 23.52 -10.71 -10.90
CA PHE A 94 23.33 -10.73 -9.44
C PHE A 94 22.81 -9.41 -8.89
N SER A 95 22.69 -8.38 -9.73
CA SER A 95 22.04 -7.13 -9.39
C SER A 95 20.53 -7.37 -9.18
N PRO A 96 19.82 -6.42 -8.52
CA PRO A 96 18.37 -6.48 -8.42
C PRO A 96 17.71 -6.72 -9.78
N ASP A 97 16.69 -7.58 -9.81
CA ASP A 97 16.00 -7.96 -11.04
C ASP A 97 15.30 -6.77 -11.68
N LEU A 98 15.34 -6.70 -13.01
CA LEU A 98 14.65 -5.66 -13.75
C LEU A 98 13.13 -5.88 -13.65
N PRO A 99 12.35 -4.80 -13.49
CA PRO A 99 10.90 -4.92 -13.53
C PRO A 99 10.47 -5.44 -14.91
N HIS A 100 9.51 -6.37 -14.90
CA HIS A 100 8.97 -6.93 -16.13
C HIS A 100 8.47 -5.83 -17.07
N ALA A 101 8.78 -5.92 -18.36
CA ALA A 101 8.55 -4.86 -19.36
C ALA A 101 7.10 -4.35 -19.43
N ASN A 102 6.12 -5.18 -19.04
CA ASN A 102 4.71 -4.83 -19.09
C ASN A 102 4.17 -4.12 -17.84
N ILE A 103 4.98 -3.96 -16.78
CA ILE A 103 4.52 -3.43 -15.49
C ILE A 103 5.29 -2.15 -15.15
N SER A 104 4.58 -1.02 -15.08
CA SER A 104 5.19 0.22 -14.61
C SER A 104 5.41 0.17 -13.08
N PRO A 105 6.56 0.65 -12.56
CA PRO A 105 6.86 0.61 -11.12
C PRO A 105 5.80 1.33 -10.27
N MET A 106 5.28 2.45 -10.77
CA MET A 106 4.22 3.19 -10.09
C MET A 106 2.91 2.41 -10.05
N SER A 107 2.55 1.72 -11.14
CA SER A 107 1.38 0.84 -11.14
C SER A 107 1.51 -0.24 -10.07
N ALA A 108 2.64 -0.95 -10.03
CA ALA A 108 2.88 -2.00 -9.04
C ALA A 108 2.75 -1.48 -7.60
N LEU A 109 3.37 -0.34 -7.30
CA LEU A 109 3.31 0.28 -5.97
C LEU A 109 1.88 0.71 -5.61
N THR A 110 1.15 1.31 -6.55
CA THR A 110 -0.25 1.74 -6.31
C THR A 110 -1.16 0.55 -6.05
N GLN A 111 -1.00 -0.55 -6.77
CA GLN A 111 -1.81 -1.75 -6.58
C GLN A 111 -1.50 -2.43 -5.25
N ALA A 112 -0.21 -2.56 -4.90
CA ALA A 112 0.21 -3.14 -3.63
C ALA A 112 -0.27 -2.31 -2.44
N SER A 113 -0.05 -0.99 -2.47
CA SER A 113 -0.52 -0.10 -1.39
C SER A 113 -2.04 -0.11 -1.25
N LEU A 114 -2.77 -0.12 -2.37
CA LEU A 114 -4.23 -0.21 -2.35
C LEU A 114 -4.71 -1.53 -1.74
N ALA A 115 -4.11 -2.66 -2.10
CA ALA A 115 -4.46 -3.96 -1.54
C ALA A 115 -4.27 -3.99 -0.01
N PHE A 116 -3.13 -3.50 0.49
CA PHE A 116 -2.87 -3.42 1.92
C PHE A 116 -3.79 -2.41 2.63
N ALA A 117 -4.12 -1.29 1.99
CA ALA A 117 -5.05 -0.31 2.54
C ALA A 117 -6.46 -0.87 2.67
N ILE A 118 -6.95 -1.60 1.67
CA ILE A 118 -8.26 -2.26 1.72
C ILE A 118 -8.26 -3.33 2.82
N LEU A 119 -7.25 -4.20 2.85
CA LEU A 119 -7.15 -5.24 3.87
C LEU A 119 -7.11 -4.64 5.28
N GLY A 120 -6.25 -3.63 5.50
CA GLY A 120 -6.17 -2.92 6.77
C GLY A 120 -7.48 -2.23 7.14
N GLY A 121 -8.15 -1.60 6.17
CA GLY A 121 -9.46 -0.97 6.36
C GLY A 121 -10.52 -1.97 6.81
N VAL A 122 -10.60 -3.15 6.17
CA VAL A 122 -11.53 -4.22 6.58
C VAL A 122 -11.22 -4.71 7.99
N MET A 123 -9.94 -4.93 8.32
CA MET A 123 -9.56 -5.39 9.67
C MET A 123 -9.93 -4.37 10.76
N VAL A 124 -9.73 -3.07 10.48
CA VAL A 124 -10.12 -2.00 11.41
C VAL A 124 -11.64 -1.95 11.58
N VAL A 125 -12.40 -2.03 10.49
CA VAL A 125 -13.87 -2.05 10.54
C VAL A 125 -14.34 -3.25 11.39
N LEU A 126 -13.83 -4.45 11.13
CA LEU A 126 -14.18 -5.64 11.90
C LEU A 126 -13.80 -5.52 13.38
N ALA A 127 -12.67 -4.89 13.70
CA ALA A 127 -12.26 -4.67 15.08
C ALA A 127 -13.24 -3.76 15.86
N TYR A 128 -13.86 -2.79 15.18
CA TYR A 128 -14.86 -1.89 15.79
C TYR A 128 -16.29 -2.43 15.75
N THR A 129 -16.64 -3.23 14.74
CA THR A 129 -18.01 -3.76 14.57
C THR A 129 -18.22 -5.12 15.23
N ARG A 130 -17.17 -5.74 15.78
CA ARG A 130 -17.30 -7.03 16.46
C ARG A 130 -18.28 -6.92 17.65
N PRO A 131 -19.21 -7.87 17.81
CA PRO A 131 -20.04 -7.93 19.00
C PRO A 131 -19.19 -8.23 20.24
N GLU A 132 -19.69 -7.84 21.40
CA GLU A 132 -19.09 -8.25 22.66
C GLU A 132 -19.13 -9.78 22.78
N MET A 133 -18.07 -10.35 23.35
CA MET A 133 -17.99 -11.78 23.57
C MET A 133 -19.11 -12.18 24.56
N PRO A 134 -20.00 -13.13 24.21
CA PRO A 134 -21.14 -13.51 25.06
C PRO A 134 -20.74 -14.34 26.29
N ALA A 135 -19.43 -14.55 26.50
CA ALA A 135 -18.89 -15.31 27.60
C ALA A 135 -17.98 -14.43 28.44
N THR A 136 -18.16 -14.47 29.75
CA THR A 136 -17.22 -13.86 30.70
C THR A 136 -15.82 -14.45 30.49
N ARG A 137 -14.79 -13.61 30.60
CA ARG A 137 -13.40 -14.08 30.54
C ARG A 137 -13.18 -15.11 31.64
N ARG A 138 -12.43 -16.17 31.31
CA ARG A 138 -12.07 -17.20 32.28
C ARG A 138 -11.30 -16.56 33.43
N THR A 139 -11.81 -16.74 34.65
CA THR A 139 -11.14 -16.35 35.88
C THR A 139 -10.36 -17.55 36.43
N PHE A 140 -9.24 -17.26 37.08
CA PHE A 140 -8.37 -18.27 37.67
C PHE A 140 -8.23 -17.98 39.18
N PRO A 141 -8.26 -19.01 40.04
CA PRO A 141 -8.10 -18.83 41.49
C PRO A 141 -6.69 -18.31 41.81
N ARG A 142 -6.48 -17.83 43.04
CA ARG A 142 -5.16 -17.32 43.50
C ARG A 142 -4.62 -16.18 42.63
N ASP A 143 -5.46 -15.16 42.42
CA ASP A 143 -5.11 -13.92 41.71
C ASP A 143 -4.57 -14.14 40.29
N GLY A 144 -5.10 -15.11 39.54
CA GLY A 144 -4.60 -15.37 38.18
C GLY A 144 -3.46 -16.38 38.09
N LEU A 145 -3.29 -17.28 39.07
CA LEU A 145 -2.20 -18.29 39.10
C LEU A 145 -0.80 -17.66 39.08
N VAL A 146 -0.65 -16.45 39.64
CA VAL A 146 0.61 -15.68 39.51
C VAL A 146 1.81 -16.43 40.06
N ASP A 147 1.66 -17.12 41.19
CA ASP A 147 2.76 -17.85 41.82
C ASP A 147 3.16 -19.09 40.99
N GLU A 148 2.21 -19.71 40.28
CA GLU A 148 2.44 -20.86 39.41
C GLU A 148 3.04 -20.46 38.06
N LEU A 149 2.74 -19.26 37.57
CA LEU A 149 3.26 -18.72 36.30
C LEU A 149 4.61 -17.99 36.49
N GLY A 150 5.23 -18.12 37.68
CA GLY A 150 6.53 -17.52 37.99
C GLY A 150 6.49 -16.01 38.22
N GLY A 151 5.32 -15.45 38.51
CA GLY A 151 5.17 -14.03 38.80
C GLY A 151 5.71 -13.67 40.18
N TRP A 152 6.62 -12.71 40.22
CA TRP A 152 7.24 -12.25 41.47
C TRP A 152 6.31 -11.27 42.20
N GLN A 153 6.00 -11.52 43.48
CA GLN A 153 5.08 -10.72 44.32
C GLN A 153 5.16 -9.19 44.16
N PRO A 154 6.36 -8.55 44.12
CA PRO A 154 6.44 -7.09 44.07
C PRO A 154 6.24 -6.50 42.66
N ASN A 155 6.22 -7.32 41.60
CA ASN A 155 5.91 -6.91 40.23
C ASN A 155 4.52 -7.37 39.78
N LYS A 156 3.65 -7.79 40.70
CA LYS A 156 2.24 -8.01 40.38
C LYS A 156 1.66 -6.68 39.89
N ALA A 157 1.09 -6.66 38.69
CA ALA A 157 0.29 -5.55 38.22
C ALA A 157 -0.96 -5.48 39.11
N SER A 158 -0.87 -4.75 40.23
CA SER A 158 -1.99 -4.48 41.12
C SER A 158 -3.03 -3.73 40.31
N LEU A 159 -4.08 -4.41 39.84
CA LEU A 159 -5.30 -3.70 39.50
C LEU A 159 -5.82 -3.14 40.83
N PRO A 160 -5.85 -1.82 41.04
CA PRO A 160 -6.34 -1.30 42.31
C PRO A 160 -7.77 -1.78 42.49
N ASN A 161 -8.04 -2.39 43.65
CA ASN A 161 -9.33 -2.89 44.15
C ASN A 161 -10.51 -1.90 44.00
N TYR A 162 -10.26 -0.65 43.59
CA TYR A 162 -11.25 0.34 43.25
C TYR A 162 -12.01 0.03 41.95
N ILE A 163 -11.34 -0.52 40.93
CA ILE A 163 -11.97 -0.75 39.61
C ILE A 163 -12.93 -1.94 39.65
N SER A 164 -12.60 -3.05 40.32
CA SER A 164 -13.51 -4.21 40.41
C SER A 164 -14.75 -3.88 41.24
N LYS A 165 -14.60 -3.23 42.40
CA LYS A 165 -15.73 -2.85 43.27
C LYS A 165 -16.70 -1.91 42.57
N HIS A 166 -16.18 -0.96 41.78
CA HIS A 166 -17.03 0.00 41.07
C HIS A 166 -17.80 -0.67 39.93
N ILE A 167 -17.17 -1.61 39.22
CA ILE A 167 -17.82 -2.42 38.19
C ILE A 167 -18.95 -3.27 38.80
N ASP A 168 -18.70 -3.92 39.94
CA ASP A 168 -19.71 -4.72 40.63
C ASP A 168 -20.88 -3.85 41.13
N THR A 169 -20.62 -2.68 41.71
CA THR A 169 -21.68 -1.73 42.10
C THR A 169 -22.52 -1.24 40.90
N ILE A 170 -21.91 -0.99 39.75
CA ILE A 170 -22.63 -0.57 38.53
C ILE A 170 -23.53 -1.70 38.00
N TYR A 171 -23.05 -2.94 38.01
CA TYR A 171 -23.88 -4.08 37.62
C TYR A 171 -25.03 -4.32 38.61
N GLN A 172 -24.77 -4.21 39.91
CA GLN A 172 -25.78 -4.35 40.97
C GLN A 172 -26.90 -3.30 40.85
N ALA A 173 -26.52 -2.02 40.67
CA ALA A 173 -27.48 -0.92 40.52
C ALA A 173 -28.33 -1.07 39.25
N LYS A 174 -27.73 -1.62 38.18
CA LYS A 174 -28.46 -1.87 36.94
C LYS A 174 -29.44 -3.03 37.07
N THR A 175 -29.10 -4.09 37.80
CA THR A 175 -30.05 -5.20 38.06
C THR A 175 -31.22 -4.75 38.93
N GLU A 176 -30.97 -3.96 39.98
CA GLU A 176 -32.04 -3.44 40.84
C GLU A 176 -33.00 -2.51 40.06
N SER A 177 -32.48 -1.69 39.15
CA SER A 177 -33.31 -0.84 38.28
C SER A 177 -34.17 -1.59 37.25
N LEU A 178 -33.86 -2.86 36.97
CA LEU A 178 -34.61 -3.69 36.03
C LEU A 178 -35.71 -4.51 36.70
N ASP A 179 -35.65 -4.67 38.03
CA ASP A 179 -36.65 -5.41 38.83
C ASP A 179 -37.76 -4.50 39.40
N GLU A 180 -37.63 -3.17 39.32
CA GLU A 180 -38.63 -2.18 39.79
C GLU A 180 -39.68 -1.75 38.71
N HIS A 181 -39.76 -2.43 37.57
CA HIS A 181 -40.77 -2.22 36.52
C HIS A 181 -41.50 -3.52 36.14
#